data_AF-A0A931EIE2-F1
#
_entry.id   AF-A0A931EIE2-F1
#
_cell.length_a   1.000
_cell.length_b   1.000
_cell.length_c   1.000
_cell.angle_alpha   90.00
_cell.angle_beta   90.00
_cell.angle_gamma   90.00
#
_symmetry.space_group_name_H-M   'P 1'
#
loop_
_entity.id
_entity.type
_entity.pdbx_description
1 polymer ?
#
loop_
_entity_poly.entity_id
_entity_poly.type
_entity_poly.pdbx_seq_one_letter_code
_entity_poly.pdbx_strand_id
1 'polypeptide(L)'
;MAEILGLTLTDFPFIRMKPRYMPWVLQANLAAGWKTRPHLCDSRNWPEPMRQAWGSDQDQGFTAGKIAQQHQIEQFKLLKRELDQFQPDLIVLLYRDSAETFAGPERPKFWISAHEQVRAQLYCLWGFFRGNYFEDDPDRFDLLTGHRPAAMHLAGDLKQAGLECRVVDEPIHANGLGHNALASAVHLDWDQRKFATPIVPIGIDPFRFGRERNNEGLSPWDKNNPNPPLTPAEAFQLGRQIAKSFRRSRWRVALAAGVDWSHANDSAWDNERTHPAVEADRVRFDQWRNGHFDSWGESWSFEEMEQHAQWELLVTIVLAGAMTEIKAPVKYADFCPTWVCNDNFVTTIFEAR
;
A
#
# COMPACT_ATOMS: atom_id res chain seq x y z
N MET A 1 17.90 -21.31 9.76
CA MET A 1 17.49 -19.92 9.56
C MET A 1 16.00 -19.93 9.29
N ALA A 2 15.26 -18.96 9.82
CA ALA A 2 13.81 -18.86 9.64
C ALA A 2 13.46 -18.57 8.17
N GLU A 3 12.45 -19.22 7.61
CA GLU A 3 12.02 -18.97 6.22
C GLU A 3 11.24 -17.65 6.12
N ILE A 4 11.46 -16.90 5.04
CA ILE A 4 10.70 -15.68 4.73
C ILE A 4 10.03 -15.81 3.37
N LEU A 5 8.71 -15.60 3.33
CA LEU A 5 7.90 -15.46 2.11
C LEU A 5 7.63 -13.97 1.86
N GLY A 6 8.02 -13.43 0.70
CA GLY A 6 7.67 -12.07 0.28
C GLY A 6 6.37 -12.03 -0.53
N LEU A 7 5.51 -11.05 -0.29
CA LEU A 7 4.26 -10.84 -1.02
C LEU A 7 4.02 -9.35 -1.31
N THR A 8 3.40 -9.02 -2.44
CA THR A 8 2.74 -7.71 -2.64
C THR A 8 1.27 -7.90 -2.91
N LEU A 9 0.49 -6.91 -2.49
CA LEU A 9 -0.92 -6.77 -2.82
C LEU A 9 -1.30 -5.30 -2.77
N THR A 10 -2.37 -4.95 -3.48
CA THR A 10 -3.01 -3.64 -3.40
C THR A 10 -3.59 -3.38 -2.01
N ASP A 11 -3.43 -2.16 -1.53
CA ASP A 11 -4.09 -1.62 -0.33
C ASP A 11 -5.34 -0.78 -0.67
N PHE A 12 -5.76 -0.75 -1.95
CA PHE A 12 -6.89 0.05 -2.42
C PHE A 12 -8.17 -0.27 -1.64
N PRO A 13 -8.67 0.67 -0.83
CA PRO A 13 -9.67 0.35 0.17
C PRO A 13 -11.05 0.04 -0.42
N PHE A 14 -11.31 0.46 -1.66
CA PHE A 14 -12.61 0.25 -2.31
C PHE A 14 -12.79 -1.18 -2.83
N ILE A 15 -11.73 -1.99 -2.92
CA ILE A 15 -11.84 -3.38 -3.36
C ILE A 15 -12.76 -4.16 -2.41
N ARG A 16 -12.66 -3.94 -1.09
CA ARG A 16 -13.59 -4.55 -0.11
C ARG A 16 -14.98 -3.92 -0.04
N MET A 17 -15.27 -2.93 -0.90
CA MET A 17 -16.55 -2.23 -0.97
C MET A 17 -17.37 -2.65 -2.19
N LYS A 18 -18.61 -2.15 -2.33
CA LYS A 18 -19.40 -2.43 -3.54
C LYS A 18 -18.69 -1.93 -4.81
N PRO A 19 -18.82 -2.64 -5.96
CA PRO A 19 -18.10 -2.29 -7.19
C PRO A 19 -18.30 -0.85 -7.67
N ARG A 20 -19.46 -0.25 -7.36
CA ARG A 20 -19.76 1.16 -7.66
C ARG A 20 -18.77 2.15 -7.04
N TYR A 21 -18.04 1.75 -6.01
CA TYR A 21 -17.06 2.61 -5.35
C TYR A 21 -15.66 2.52 -5.95
N MET A 22 -15.39 1.57 -6.85
CA MET A 22 -14.07 1.43 -7.48
C MET A 22 -13.61 2.73 -8.19
N PRO A 23 -14.43 3.38 -9.04
CA PRO A 23 -14.07 4.66 -9.65
C PRO A 23 -14.37 5.88 -8.77
N TRP A 24 -14.70 5.71 -7.48
CA TRP A 24 -15.28 6.79 -6.67
C TRP A 24 -14.36 8.01 -6.53
N VAL A 25 -13.05 7.82 -6.43
CA VAL A 25 -12.12 8.95 -6.28
C VAL A 25 -12.18 9.88 -7.49
N LEU A 26 -12.16 9.32 -8.70
CA LEU A 26 -12.31 10.09 -9.94
C LEU A 26 -13.68 10.76 -10.02
N GLN A 27 -14.76 10.04 -9.68
CA GLN A 27 -16.12 10.59 -9.65
C GLN A 27 -16.25 11.76 -8.67
N ALA A 28 -15.65 11.65 -7.47
CA ALA A 28 -15.67 12.68 -6.46
C ALA A 28 -14.86 13.93 -6.90
N ASN A 29 -13.70 13.73 -7.51
CA ASN A 29 -12.89 14.83 -8.05
C ASN A 29 -13.61 15.56 -9.19
N LEU A 30 -14.29 14.82 -10.08
CA LEU A 30 -15.13 15.39 -11.15
C LEU A 30 -16.30 16.19 -10.59
N ALA A 31 -16.99 15.67 -9.58
CA ALA A 31 -18.10 16.37 -8.92
C ALA A 31 -17.65 17.64 -8.20
N ALA A 32 -16.43 17.64 -7.63
CA ALA A 32 -15.81 18.83 -7.05
C ALA A 32 -15.35 19.86 -8.10
N GLY A 33 -15.22 19.44 -9.36
CA GLY A 33 -15.09 20.29 -10.53
C GLY A 33 -13.69 20.88 -10.78
N TRP A 34 -12.63 20.33 -10.16
CA TRP A 34 -11.24 20.82 -10.26
C TRP A 34 -11.16 22.35 -10.35
N LYS A 35 -11.45 23.02 -9.23
CA LYS A 35 -11.61 24.49 -9.16
C LYS A 35 -10.55 25.30 -9.91
N THR A 36 -9.29 24.86 -9.89
CA THR A 36 -8.21 25.60 -10.56
C THR A 36 -7.86 25.04 -11.94
N ARG A 37 -8.32 23.82 -12.26
CA ARG A 37 -8.02 23.08 -13.51
C ARG A 37 -9.27 22.49 -14.16
N PRO A 38 -10.27 23.31 -14.52
CA PRO A 38 -11.56 22.82 -15.02
C PRO A 38 -11.45 22.04 -16.34
N HIS A 39 -10.34 22.19 -17.09
CA HIS A 39 -10.10 21.41 -18.30
C HIS A 39 -9.93 19.91 -18.03
N LEU A 40 -9.54 19.52 -16.81
CA LEU A 40 -9.42 18.11 -16.41
C LEU A 40 -10.77 17.42 -16.28
N CYS A 41 -11.86 18.16 -16.13
CA CYS A 41 -13.22 17.63 -16.10
C CYS A 41 -13.73 17.18 -17.48
N ASP A 42 -13.10 17.63 -18.56
CA ASP A 42 -13.50 17.29 -19.93
C ASP A 42 -12.80 16.00 -20.37
N SER A 43 -13.57 14.91 -20.50
CA SER A 43 -13.04 13.59 -20.87
C SER A 43 -12.38 13.56 -22.24
N ARG A 44 -12.65 14.54 -23.13
CA ARG A 44 -11.94 14.67 -24.41
C ARG A 44 -10.45 14.96 -24.24
N ASN A 45 -10.06 15.53 -23.10
CA ASN A 45 -8.67 15.79 -22.74
C ASN A 45 -7.96 14.58 -22.13
N TRP A 46 -8.68 13.50 -21.81
CA TRP A 46 -8.09 12.30 -21.22
C TRP A 46 -7.43 11.41 -22.27
N PRO A 47 -6.43 10.59 -21.89
CA PRO A 47 -5.90 9.56 -22.78
C PRO A 47 -6.99 8.61 -23.29
N GLU A 48 -6.79 8.07 -24.51
CA GLU A 48 -7.75 7.14 -25.11
C GLU A 48 -8.09 5.94 -24.22
N PRO A 49 -7.12 5.26 -23.54
CA PRO A 49 -7.46 4.16 -22.64
C PRO A 49 -8.34 4.59 -21.46
N MET A 50 -8.17 5.82 -20.96
CA MET A 50 -9.00 6.37 -19.88
C MET A 50 -10.42 6.65 -20.34
N ARG A 51 -10.60 7.21 -21.54
CA ARG A 51 -11.93 7.39 -22.13
C ARG A 51 -12.66 6.06 -22.32
N GLN A 52 -11.96 5.05 -22.83
CA GLN A 52 -12.52 3.71 -23.00
C GLN A 52 -12.90 3.08 -21.66
N ALA A 53 -12.04 3.18 -20.65
CA ALA A 53 -12.31 2.67 -19.31
C ALA A 53 -13.44 3.44 -18.60
N TRP A 54 -13.58 4.74 -18.85
CA TRP A 54 -14.68 5.56 -18.33
C TRP A 54 -16.04 5.15 -18.91
N GLY A 55 -16.06 4.72 -20.17
CA GLY A 55 -17.28 4.30 -20.84
C GLY A 55 -18.21 5.50 -21.11
N SER A 56 -19.52 5.26 -21.01
CA SER A 56 -20.52 6.31 -21.18
C SER A 56 -20.74 7.11 -19.89
N ASP A 57 -21.44 8.25 -19.98
CA ASP A 57 -21.84 9.05 -18.81
C ASP A 57 -22.73 8.28 -17.82
N GLN A 58 -23.36 7.18 -18.26
CA GLN A 58 -24.09 6.27 -17.38
C GLN A 58 -23.19 5.22 -16.72
N ASP A 59 -22.08 4.82 -17.35
CA ASP A 59 -21.14 3.85 -16.78
C ASP A 59 -20.19 4.51 -15.77
N GLN A 60 -19.62 5.67 -16.11
CA GLN A 60 -18.69 6.42 -15.25
C GLN A 60 -17.58 5.57 -14.62
N GLY A 61 -16.99 4.68 -15.43
CA GLY A 61 -15.92 3.77 -15.01
C GLY A 61 -16.38 2.56 -14.19
N PHE A 62 -17.69 2.37 -13.98
CA PHE A 62 -18.23 1.24 -13.21
C PHE A 62 -17.79 -0.11 -13.79
N THR A 63 -17.92 -0.29 -15.10
CA THR A 63 -17.63 -1.59 -15.73
C THR A 63 -16.13 -1.92 -15.61
N ALA A 64 -15.25 -0.96 -15.91
CA ALA A 64 -13.82 -1.14 -15.79
C ALA A 64 -13.39 -1.37 -14.33
N GLY A 65 -13.92 -0.58 -13.38
CA GLY A 65 -13.65 -0.75 -11.96
C GLY A 65 -14.09 -2.11 -11.42
N LYS A 66 -15.27 -2.60 -11.83
CA LYS A 66 -15.76 -3.94 -11.46
C LYS A 66 -14.86 -5.05 -12.00
N ILE A 67 -14.36 -4.93 -13.23
CA ILE A 67 -13.42 -5.90 -13.81
C ILE A 67 -12.11 -5.92 -13.01
N ALA A 68 -11.55 -4.75 -12.70
CA ALA A 68 -10.33 -4.64 -11.90
C ALA A 68 -10.53 -5.23 -10.49
N GLN A 69 -11.66 -4.94 -9.85
CA GLN A 69 -12.03 -5.51 -8.55
C GLN A 69 -12.07 -7.04 -8.60
N GLN A 70 -12.77 -7.62 -9.58
CA GLN A 70 -12.87 -9.06 -9.71
C GLN A 70 -11.50 -9.71 -9.98
N HIS A 71 -10.65 -9.07 -10.78
CA HIS A 71 -9.28 -9.52 -11.01
C HIS A 71 -8.48 -9.58 -9.71
N GLN A 72 -8.48 -8.50 -8.91
CA GLN A 72 -7.77 -8.48 -7.63
C GLN A 72 -8.31 -9.50 -6.61
N ILE A 73 -9.61 -9.78 -6.62
CA ILE A 73 -10.18 -10.85 -5.77
C ILE A 73 -9.56 -12.22 -6.10
N GLU A 74 -9.34 -12.53 -7.38
CA GLU A 74 -8.66 -13.78 -7.76
C GLU A 74 -7.18 -13.77 -7.35
N GLN A 75 -6.52 -12.61 -7.40
CA GLN A 75 -5.16 -12.44 -6.87
C GLN A 75 -5.10 -12.71 -5.35
N PHE A 76 -6.06 -12.20 -4.58
CA PHE A 76 -6.14 -12.43 -3.14
C PHE A 76 -6.33 -13.90 -2.78
N LYS A 77 -7.15 -14.62 -3.54
CA LYS A 77 -7.31 -16.08 -3.37
C LYS A 77 -6.01 -16.83 -3.63
N LEU A 78 -5.22 -16.38 -4.62
CA LEU A 78 -3.91 -16.94 -4.89
C LEU A 78 -2.95 -16.68 -3.71
N LEU A 79 -2.86 -15.43 -3.23
CA LEU A 79 -2.04 -15.05 -2.08
C LEU A 79 -2.42 -15.86 -0.83
N LYS A 80 -3.71 -16.03 -0.56
CA LYS A 80 -4.20 -16.80 0.59
C LYS A 80 -3.77 -18.27 0.52
N ARG A 81 -3.81 -18.90 -0.65
CA ARG A 81 -3.33 -20.28 -0.84
C ARG A 81 -1.84 -20.41 -0.55
N GLU A 82 -1.05 -19.44 -0.99
CA GLU A 82 0.39 -19.40 -0.72
C GLU A 82 0.67 -19.21 0.78
N LEU A 83 -0.06 -18.33 1.46
CA LEU A 83 0.02 -18.18 2.92
C LEU A 83 -0.37 -19.46 3.66
N ASP A 84 -1.45 -20.13 3.25
CA ASP A 84 -1.92 -21.38 3.86
C ASP A 84 -0.91 -22.52 3.68
N GLN A 85 -0.26 -22.58 2.52
CA GLN A 85 0.81 -23.54 2.27
C GLN A 85 2.08 -23.19 3.06
N PHE A 86 2.41 -21.91 3.18
CA PHE A 86 3.61 -21.45 3.88
C PHE A 86 3.49 -21.54 5.40
N GLN A 87 2.28 -21.46 5.96
CA GLN A 87 2.02 -21.53 7.40
C GLN A 87 2.93 -20.58 8.20
N PRO A 88 2.84 -19.25 7.97
CA PRO A 88 3.62 -18.27 8.72
C PRO A 88 3.20 -18.22 10.19
N ASP A 89 4.18 -18.05 11.09
CA ASP A 89 3.93 -17.74 12.49
C ASP A 89 3.39 -16.30 12.66
N LEU A 90 3.75 -15.40 11.72
CA LEU A 90 3.25 -14.04 11.64
C LEU A 90 3.35 -13.47 10.22
N ILE A 91 2.52 -12.46 9.96
CA ILE A 91 2.64 -11.58 8.80
C ILE A 91 3.22 -10.25 9.26
N VAL A 92 4.37 -9.87 8.72
CA VAL A 92 4.86 -8.49 8.81
C VAL A 92 4.23 -7.72 7.66
N LEU A 93 3.38 -6.75 7.99
CA LEU A 93 2.61 -5.99 7.01
C LEU A 93 3.22 -4.59 6.86
N LEU A 94 3.95 -4.37 5.77
CA LEU A 94 4.39 -3.04 5.36
C LEU A 94 3.20 -2.33 4.71
N TYR A 95 2.92 -1.10 5.13
CA TYR A 95 1.85 -0.30 4.54
C TYR A 95 2.22 1.17 4.48
N ARG A 96 1.64 1.87 3.50
CA ARG A 96 1.66 3.33 3.45
C ARG A 96 0.67 3.89 4.46
N ASP A 97 1.10 4.87 5.25
CA ASP A 97 0.21 5.67 6.09
C ASP A 97 0.31 7.14 5.65
N SER A 98 -0.83 7.81 5.56
CA SER A 98 -0.94 9.19 5.10
C SER A 98 -1.37 10.13 6.22
N ALA A 99 -0.62 10.13 7.33
CA ALA A 99 -0.91 10.90 8.54
C ALA A 99 -2.23 10.50 9.23
N GLU A 100 -2.58 9.22 9.17
CA GLU A 100 -3.73 8.66 9.88
C GLU A 100 -3.35 8.21 11.28
N THR A 101 -2.26 7.45 11.39
CA THR A 101 -1.80 6.98 12.71
C THR A 101 -1.23 8.13 13.53
N PHE A 102 -0.44 9.01 12.90
CA PHE A 102 0.15 10.18 13.53
C PHE A 102 -0.33 11.46 12.84
N ALA A 103 -1.43 12.03 13.32
CA ALA A 103 -1.98 13.29 12.79
C ALA A 103 -1.22 14.55 13.26
N GLY A 104 -0.32 14.41 14.25
CA GLY A 104 0.45 15.52 14.83
C GLY A 104 1.74 15.85 14.06
N PRO A 105 2.42 16.96 14.40
CA PRO A 105 3.66 17.39 13.73
C PRO A 105 4.84 16.43 13.94
N GLU A 106 4.85 15.68 15.04
CA GLU A 106 5.88 14.70 15.37
C GLU A 106 5.57 13.31 14.76
N ARG A 107 5.48 13.24 13.44
CA ARG A 107 5.31 11.95 12.73
C ARG A 107 6.68 11.28 12.60
N PRO A 108 6.87 9.99 12.90
CA PRO A 108 8.11 9.29 12.56
C PRO A 108 8.20 8.98 11.05
N LYS A 109 9.40 8.72 10.51
CA LYS A 109 9.58 8.25 9.11
C LYS A 109 8.89 6.90 8.87
N PHE A 110 9.00 6.02 9.86
CA PHE A 110 8.35 4.72 9.92
C PHE A 110 8.22 4.26 11.38
N TRP A 111 7.32 3.30 11.63
CA TRP A 111 7.05 2.79 12.98
C TRP A 111 6.68 1.30 12.94
N ILE A 112 6.82 0.64 14.09
CA ILE A 112 6.42 -0.74 14.29
C ILE A 112 5.27 -0.77 15.31
N SER A 113 4.14 -1.32 14.90
CA SER A 113 3.01 -1.61 15.78
C SER A 113 3.29 -2.89 16.57
N ALA A 114 3.51 -2.74 17.88
CA ALA A 114 3.79 -3.81 18.83
C ALA A 114 2.56 -4.18 19.68
N HIS A 115 1.37 -4.01 19.09
CA HIS A 115 0.08 -4.29 19.72
C HIS A 115 -0.06 -5.78 20.03
N GLU A 116 -0.75 -6.10 21.12
CA GLU A 116 -1.22 -7.48 21.39
C GLU A 116 -2.43 -7.80 20.51
N GLN A 117 -3.36 -6.84 20.38
CA GLN A 117 -4.55 -6.94 19.54
C GLN A 117 -4.92 -5.57 19.00
N VAL A 118 -5.56 -5.55 17.83
CA VAL A 118 -6.13 -4.36 17.21
C VAL A 118 -7.62 -4.61 17.01
N ARG A 119 -8.45 -3.74 17.57
CA ARG A 119 -9.89 -3.70 17.32
C ARG A 119 -10.17 -2.75 16.15
N ALA A 120 -10.82 -3.23 15.10
CA ALA A 120 -11.05 -2.46 13.88
C ALA A 120 -12.44 -2.74 13.27
N GLN A 121 -13.04 -1.70 12.69
CA GLN A 121 -14.18 -1.82 11.77
C GLN A 121 -13.63 -2.00 10.35
N LEU A 122 -13.63 -3.24 9.87
CA LEU A 122 -13.06 -3.57 8.57
C LEU A 122 -14.00 -3.23 7.40
N TYR A 123 -15.31 -3.19 7.65
CA TYR A 123 -16.35 -3.04 6.61
C TYR A 123 -17.07 -1.69 6.62
N CYS A 124 -16.54 -0.73 7.36
CA CYS A 124 -16.96 0.67 7.33
C CYS A 124 -15.75 1.55 7.01
N LEU A 125 -15.64 1.98 5.76
CA LEU A 125 -14.54 2.84 5.32
C LEU A 125 -14.85 4.30 5.68
N TRP A 126 -13.94 4.90 6.47
CA TRP A 126 -13.99 6.28 6.99
C TRP A 126 -15.28 6.67 7.72
N GLY A 127 -16.05 5.70 8.21
CA GLY A 127 -17.29 5.96 8.95
C GLY A 127 -18.54 6.19 8.07
N PHE A 128 -18.41 6.33 6.75
CA PHE A 128 -19.53 6.67 5.88
C PHE A 128 -19.75 5.72 4.70
N PHE A 129 -18.73 5.02 4.22
CA PHE A 129 -18.93 3.96 3.24
C PHE A 129 -19.31 2.66 3.94
N ARG A 130 -20.61 2.33 3.88
CA ARG A 130 -21.20 1.21 4.62
C ARG A 130 -21.56 0.00 3.74
N GLY A 131 -21.64 0.19 2.42
CA GLY A 131 -21.91 -0.88 1.47
C GLY A 131 -20.65 -1.66 1.15
N ASN A 132 -20.34 -2.71 1.92
CA ASN A 132 -19.18 -3.57 1.70
C ASN A 132 -19.47 -4.70 0.69
N TYR A 133 -18.42 -5.28 0.11
CA TYR A 133 -18.53 -6.36 -0.87
C TYR A 133 -19.30 -7.56 -0.33
N PHE A 134 -19.09 -7.87 0.95
CA PHE A 134 -19.51 -9.11 1.59
C PHE A 134 -20.92 -9.09 2.18
N GLU A 135 -21.61 -7.95 2.16
CA GLU A 135 -22.90 -7.74 2.85
C GLU A 135 -22.84 -7.95 4.37
N ASP A 136 -21.65 -7.82 4.97
CA ASP A 136 -21.48 -7.90 6.41
C ASP A 136 -21.99 -6.63 7.11
N ASP A 137 -22.27 -6.73 8.41
CA ASP A 137 -22.60 -5.58 9.25
C ASP A 137 -21.44 -4.55 9.24
N PRO A 138 -21.65 -3.32 8.75
CA PRO A 138 -20.61 -2.29 8.75
C PRO A 138 -20.22 -1.82 10.16
N ASP A 139 -21.07 -1.99 11.17
CA ASP A 139 -20.74 -1.59 12.55
C ASP A 139 -20.00 -2.70 13.32
N ARG A 140 -19.83 -3.88 12.71
CA ARG A 140 -19.05 -4.98 13.26
C ARG A 140 -17.62 -4.54 13.54
N PHE A 141 -17.12 -4.99 14.68
CA PHE A 141 -15.71 -4.92 15.01
C PHE A 141 -15.08 -6.31 14.89
N ASP A 142 -13.94 -6.36 14.24
CA ASP A 142 -13.06 -7.51 14.18
C ASP A 142 -11.83 -7.28 15.06
N LEU A 143 -11.22 -8.39 15.49
CA LEU A 143 -9.97 -8.37 16.25
C LEU A 143 -8.86 -8.95 15.39
N LEU A 144 -7.83 -8.15 15.13
CA LEU A 144 -6.58 -8.60 14.52
C LEU A 144 -5.59 -8.88 15.66
N THR A 145 -5.07 -10.10 15.75
CA THR A 145 -4.05 -10.43 16.75
C THR A 145 -2.70 -9.88 16.30
N GLY A 146 -1.98 -9.24 17.22
CA GLY A 146 -0.63 -8.77 16.99
C GLY A 146 0.42 -9.79 17.47
N HIS A 147 1.70 -9.55 17.15
CA HIS A 147 2.80 -10.40 17.61
C HIS A 147 3.89 -9.58 18.29
N ARG A 148 3.59 -9.05 19.49
CA ARG A 148 4.48 -8.18 20.28
C ARG A 148 5.93 -8.70 20.42
N PRO A 149 6.20 -9.99 20.72
CA PRO A 149 7.58 -10.47 20.82
C PRO A 149 8.41 -10.30 19.53
N ALA A 150 7.77 -10.42 18.37
CA ALA A 150 8.44 -10.28 17.08
C ALA A 150 8.64 -8.80 16.72
N ALA A 151 7.65 -7.95 17.03
CA ALA A 151 7.77 -6.51 16.90
C ALA A 151 8.93 -5.94 17.74
N MET A 152 9.04 -6.37 19.00
CA MET A 152 10.12 -5.93 19.90
C MET A 152 11.49 -6.50 19.52
N HIS A 153 11.53 -7.75 19.03
CA HIS A 153 12.75 -8.34 18.46
C HIS A 153 13.27 -7.51 17.28
N LEU A 154 12.39 -7.19 16.33
CA LEU A 154 12.73 -6.37 15.18
C LEU A 154 13.18 -4.97 15.60
N ALA A 155 12.45 -4.30 16.50
CA ALA A 155 12.82 -2.97 16.98
C ALA A 155 14.20 -2.94 17.64
N GLY A 156 14.54 -3.97 18.41
CA GLY A 156 15.87 -4.14 19.03
C GLY A 156 16.98 -4.30 17.99
N ASP A 157 16.76 -5.15 16.98
CA ASP A 157 17.71 -5.38 15.89
C ASP A 157 17.91 -4.13 15.02
N LEU A 158 16.84 -3.42 14.66
CA LEU A 158 16.92 -2.16 13.90
C LEU A 158 17.71 -1.10 14.67
N LYS A 159 17.45 -0.95 15.98
CA LYS A 159 18.21 -0.04 16.84
C LYS A 159 19.71 -0.38 16.87
N GLN A 160 20.06 -1.66 16.97
CA GLN A 160 21.47 -2.09 16.92
C GLN A 160 22.13 -1.80 15.56
N ALA A 161 21.35 -1.82 14.48
CA ALA A 161 21.80 -1.44 13.14
C ALA A 161 21.81 0.09 12.89
N GLY A 162 21.50 0.91 13.91
CA GLY A 162 21.45 2.37 13.78
C GLY A 162 20.20 2.90 13.06
N LEU A 163 19.18 2.06 12.87
CA LEU A 163 17.89 2.45 12.29
C LEU A 163 16.89 2.71 13.43
N GLU A 164 16.71 3.97 13.80
CA GLU A 164 15.74 4.35 14.81
C GLU A 164 14.31 4.23 14.27
N CYS A 165 13.45 3.53 15.03
CA CYS A 165 12.04 3.37 14.72
C CYS A 165 11.19 3.79 15.92
N ARG A 166 10.00 4.33 15.65
CA ARG A 166 8.99 4.50 16.70
C ARG A 166 8.31 3.16 16.94
N VAL A 167 8.34 2.65 18.16
CA VAL A 167 7.49 1.52 18.57
C VAL A 167 6.17 2.07 19.10
N VAL A 168 5.07 1.49 18.64
CA VAL A 168 3.71 1.84 19.04
C VAL A 168 3.12 0.67 19.82
N ASP A 169 3.05 0.79 21.14
CA ASP A 169 2.58 -0.28 22.01
C ASP A 169 1.06 -0.47 21.94
N GLU A 170 0.30 0.63 21.89
CA GLU A 170 -1.17 0.64 21.84
C GLU A 170 -1.68 1.36 20.58
N PRO A 171 -2.80 0.93 19.98
CA PRO A 171 -3.33 1.58 18.79
C PRO A 171 -3.64 3.07 19.02
N ILE A 172 -3.07 3.95 18.19
CA ILE A 172 -3.28 5.41 18.27
C ILE A 172 -4.48 5.82 17.41
N HIS A 173 -4.64 5.20 16.24
CA HIS A 173 -5.73 5.50 15.32
C HIS A 173 -7.07 5.03 15.91
N ALA A 174 -8.14 5.81 15.72
CA ALA A 174 -9.45 5.50 16.29
C ALA A 174 -10.03 4.16 15.79
N ASN A 175 -9.67 3.74 14.58
CA ASN A 175 -10.03 2.43 14.02
C ASN A 175 -8.93 1.36 14.22
N GLY A 176 -8.02 1.59 15.17
CA GLY A 176 -6.87 0.73 15.45
C GLY A 176 -5.68 0.98 14.53
N LEU A 177 -5.86 0.82 13.21
CA LEU A 177 -4.83 1.07 12.20
C LEU A 177 -5.39 1.97 11.08
N GLY A 178 -4.50 2.57 10.28
CA GLY A 178 -4.86 3.32 9.08
C GLY A 178 -5.53 2.45 8.01
N HIS A 179 -6.30 3.07 7.10
CA HIS A 179 -7.17 2.31 6.19
C HIS A 179 -6.43 1.36 5.26
N ASN A 180 -5.20 1.67 4.85
CA ASN A 180 -4.38 0.84 3.97
C ASN A 180 -3.93 -0.46 4.65
N ALA A 181 -3.52 -0.39 5.92
CA ALA A 181 -3.22 -1.59 6.72
C ALA A 181 -4.46 -2.48 6.87
N LEU A 182 -5.62 -1.89 7.16
CA LEU A 182 -6.86 -2.63 7.32
C LEU A 182 -7.35 -3.25 6.01
N ALA A 183 -7.23 -2.53 4.89
CA ALA A 183 -7.52 -3.05 3.56
C ALA A 183 -6.68 -4.29 3.28
N SER A 184 -5.36 -4.17 3.45
CA SER A 184 -4.41 -5.24 3.22
C SER A 184 -4.67 -6.47 4.10
N ALA A 185 -5.03 -6.27 5.38
CA ALA A 185 -5.41 -7.37 6.26
C ALA A 185 -6.65 -8.13 5.74
N VAL A 186 -7.68 -7.41 5.25
CA VAL A 186 -8.86 -8.01 4.61
C VAL A 186 -8.48 -8.74 3.32
N HIS A 187 -7.64 -8.14 2.49
CA HIS A 187 -7.23 -8.70 1.21
C HIS A 187 -6.41 -9.99 1.37
N LEU A 188 -5.52 -10.06 2.37
CA LEU A 188 -4.75 -11.27 2.67
C LEU A 188 -5.59 -12.43 3.21
N ASP A 189 -6.80 -12.18 3.69
CA ASP A 189 -7.73 -13.21 4.19
C ASP A 189 -9.14 -13.05 3.61
N TRP A 190 -9.21 -12.71 2.31
CA TRP A 190 -10.41 -12.26 1.62
C TRP A 190 -11.65 -13.15 1.80
N ASP A 191 -11.50 -14.47 1.65
CA ASP A 191 -12.63 -15.40 1.74
C ASP A 191 -13.00 -15.71 3.19
N GLN A 192 -12.01 -16.09 4.02
CA GLN A 192 -12.29 -16.63 5.35
C GLN A 192 -12.55 -15.55 6.38
N ARG A 193 -11.81 -14.43 6.30
CA ARG A 193 -11.94 -13.24 7.15
C ARG A 193 -11.94 -13.59 8.64
N LYS A 194 -11.04 -14.51 9.00
CA LYS A 194 -10.79 -15.01 10.36
C LYS A 194 -9.56 -14.38 10.99
N PHE A 195 -8.64 -13.85 10.18
CA PHE A 195 -7.42 -13.16 10.61
C PHE A 195 -6.59 -13.99 11.61
N ALA A 196 -6.47 -15.29 11.34
CA ALA A 196 -5.91 -16.26 12.28
C ALA A 196 -4.38 -16.14 12.46
N THR A 197 -3.67 -15.61 11.47
CA THR A 197 -2.23 -15.37 11.57
C THR A 197 -1.99 -13.99 12.20
N PRO A 198 -1.19 -13.90 13.27
CA PRO A 198 -0.85 -12.62 13.87
C PRO A 198 -0.17 -11.66 12.89
N ILE A 199 -0.44 -10.36 13.02
CA ILE A 199 0.16 -9.32 12.20
C ILE A 199 1.14 -8.45 13.00
N VAL A 200 2.21 -7.99 12.34
CA VAL A 200 3.10 -6.92 12.83
C VAL A 200 3.08 -5.80 11.78
N PRO A 201 2.20 -4.80 11.93
CA PRO A 201 2.15 -3.67 11.01
C PRO A 201 3.40 -2.80 11.14
N ILE A 202 3.96 -2.40 9.99
CA ILE A 202 5.03 -1.41 9.88
C ILE A 202 4.53 -0.30 8.97
N GLY A 203 4.19 0.84 9.58
CA GLY A 203 3.73 2.01 8.84
C GLY A 203 4.90 2.81 8.32
N ILE A 204 4.80 3.25 7.07
CA ILE A 204 5.77 4.12 6.40
C ILE A 204 5.00 5.32 5.85
N ASP A 205 5.52 6.51 6.09
CA ASP A 205 4.91 7.74 5.59
C ASP A 205 5.79 8.35 4.49
N PRO A 206 5.42 8.17 3.20
CA PRO A 206 6.18 8.69 2.07
C PRO A 206 5.87 10.17 1.77
N PHE A 207 4.93 10.81 2.47
CA PHE A 207 4.43 12.16 2.16
C PHE A 207 4.97 13.26 3.09
N ARG A 208 6.08 13.00 3.79
CA ARG A 208 6.66 13.89 4.82
C ARG A 208 7.39 15.12 4.27
N PHE A 209 6.72 15.88 3.39
CA PHE A 209 7.22 17.12 2.80
C PHE A 209 6.36 18.34 3.13
N GLY A 210 5.57 18.28 4.21
CA GLY A 210 4.71 19.39 4.63
C GLY A 210 3.60 19.70 3.62
N ARG A 211 3.08 18.68 2.96
CA ARG A 211 2.10 18.83 1.87
C ARG A 211 0.67 18.83 2.39
N GLU A 212 -0.14 19.71 1.80
CA GLU A 212 -1.60 19.69 1.94
C GLU A 212 -2.20 18.84 0.83
N ARG A 213 -3.35 18.22 1.09
CA ARG A 213 -4.11 17.42 0.10
C ARG A 213 -5.44 18.09 -0.20
N ASN A 214 -5.79 18.17 -1.48
CA ASN A 214 -7.13 18.52 -1.93
C ASN A 214 -7.61 17.56 -3.04
N ASN A 215 -8.75 17.86 -3.66
CA ASN A 215 -9.32 17.07 -4.76
C ASN A 215 -8.55 17.16 -6.08
N GLU A 216 -7.45 17.93 -6.14
CA GLU A 216 -6.60 18.12 -7.31
C GLU A 216 -5.21 17.48 -7.13
N GLY A 217 -4.93 16.89 -5.97
CA GLY A 217 -3.64 16.28 -5.64
C GLY A 217 -3.05 16.81 -4.33
N LEU A 218 -1.72 16.78 -4.27
CA LEU A 218 -0.96 17.39 -3.18
C LEU A 218 -0.52 18.80 -3.54
N SER A 219 -0.25 19.64 -2.54
CA SER A 219 0.55 20.85 -2.76
C SER A 219 1.97 20.47 -3.19
N PRO A 220 2.70 21.37 -3.89
CA PRO A 220 4.12 21.18 -4.15
C PRO A 220 4.86 20.85 -2.84
N TRP A 221 5.80 19.91 -2.91
CA TRP A 221 6.63 19.52 -1.77
C TRP A 221 7.58 20.63 -1.31
N ASP A 222 7.82 20.71 0.00
CA ASP A 222 8.93 21.49 0.53
C ASP A 222 10.20 20.65 0.54
N LYS A 223 11.08 20.84 -0.46
CA LYS A 223 12.38 20.14 -0.54
C LYS A 223 13.31 20.44 0.65
N ASN A 224 13.05 21.52 1.39
CA ASN A 224 13.83 21.92 2.56
C ASN A 224 13.18 21.44 3.87
N ASN A 225 12.12 20.62 3.80
CA ASN A 225 11.47 20.11 4.99
C ASN A 225 12.52 19.43 5.89
N PRO A 226 12.67 19.83 7.16
CA PRO A 226 13.69 19.30 8.06
C PRO A 226 13.45 17.82 8.42
N ASN A 227 12.31 17.27 8.03
CA ASN A 227 11.88 15.93 8.39
C ASN A 227 11.33 15.16 7.17
N PRO A 228 12.15 14.90 6.13
CA PRO A 228 11.72 14.23 4.89
C PRO A 228 11.35 12.76 5.14
N PRO A 229 10.67 12.08 4.21
CA PRO A 229 10.41 10.64 4.31
C PRO A 229 11.71 9.83 4.22
N LEU A 230 11.60 8.50 4.27
CA LEU A 230 12.72 7.63 3.92
C LEU A 230 13.16 7.93 2.48
N THR A 231 14.47 8.06 2.26
CA THR A 231 15.02 8.02 0.90
C THR A 231 14.88 6.60 0.33
N PRO A 232 14.93 6.41 -1.00
CA PRO A 232 14.97 5.09 -1.61
C PRO A 232 16.07 4.19 -1.03
N ALA A 233 17.26 4.75 -0.80
CA ALA A 233 18.38 4.04 -0.19
C ALA A 233 18.07 3.64 1.27
N GLU A 234 17.51 4.54 2.07
CA GLU A 234 17.10 4.24 3.45
C GLU A 234 16.00 3.16 3.49
N ALA A 235 14.99 3.24 2.61
CA ALA A 235 13.91 2.26 2.49
C ALA A 235 14.45 0.87 2.10
N PHE A 236 15.33 0.81 1.10
CA PHE A 236 15.95 -0.44 0.68
C PHE A 236 16.78 -1.07 1.80
N GLN A 237 17.58 -0.26 2.50
CA GLN A 237 18.37 -0.74 3.65
C GLN A 237 17.50 -1.20 4.82
N LEU A 238 16.40 -0.49 5.11
CA LEU A 238 15.41 -0.93 6.10
C LEU A 238 14.89 -2.34 5.76
N GLY A 239 14.54 -2.58 4.49
CA GLY A 239 14.15 -3.89 3.98
C GLY A 239 15.17 -4.98 4.27
N ARG A 240 16.45 -4.71 3.92
CA ARG A 240 17.56 -5.65 4.19
C ARG A 240 17.69 -5.96 5.67
N GLN A 241 17.57 -4.97 6.55
CA GLN A 241 17.68 -5.19 8.00
C GLN A 241 16.49 -5.96 8.58
N ILE A 242 15.27 -5.71 8.08
CA ILE A 242 14.08 -6.51 8.43
C ILE A 242 14.32 -7.97 8.09
N ALA A 243 14.77 -8.26 6.86
CA ALA A 243 15.08 -9.63 6.43
C ALA A 243 16.17 -10.30 7.29
N LYS A 244 17.29 -9.61 7.56
CA LYS A 244 18.37 -10.13 8.43
C LYS A 244 17.87 -10.42 9.85
N SER A 245 17.03 -9.55 10.39
CA SER A 245 16.45 -9.73 11.73
C SER A 245 15.63 -11.02 11.80
N PHE A 246 14.70 -11.20 10.87
CA PHE A 246 13.81 -12.36 10.88
C PHE A 246 14.50 -13.66 10.46
N ARG A 247 15.48 -13.66 9.54
CA ARG A 247 16.28 -14.86 9.19
C ARG A 247 16.98 -15.49 10.40
N ARG A 248 17.38 -14.66 11.37
CA ARG A 248 18.02 -15.08 12.62
C ARG A 248 17.01 -15.42 13.73
N SER A 249 15.74 -15.10 13.52
CA SER A 249 14.67 -15.41 14.46
C SER A 249 14.23 -16.87 14.37
N ARG A 250 13.28 -17.25 15.23
CA ARG A 250 12.66 -18.58 15.25
C ARG A 250 11.39 -18.69 14.39
N TRP A 251 10.89 -17.58 13.86
CA TRP A 251 9.56 -17.50 13.26
C TRP A 251 9.61 -17.65 11.74
N ARG A 252 8.67 -18.40 11.16
CA ARG A 252 8.35 -18.36 9.73
C ARG A 252 7.59 -17.07 9.46
N VAL A 253 8.11 -16.21 8.59
CA VAL A 253 7.56 -14.85 8.38
C VAL A 253 7.04 -14.69 6.96
N ALA A 254 5.78 -14.28 6.82
CA ALA A 254 5.30 -13.69 5.59
C ALA A 254 5.53 -12.17 5.66
N LEU A 255 6.39 -11.62 4.80
CA LEU A 255 6.62 -10.19 4.67
C LEU A 255 5.77 -9.67 3.50
N ALA A 256 4.65 -9.05 3.82
CA ALA A 256 3.70 -8.53 2.83
C ALA A 256 3.80 -7.01 2.73
N ALA A 257 3.95 -6.49 1.51
CA ALA A 257 3.77 -5.07 1.22
C ALA A 257 2.35 -4.83 0.68
N GLY A 258 1.49 -4.30 1.53
CA GLY A 258 0.18 -3.80 1.16
C GLY A 258 0.32 -2.39 0.64
N VAL A 259 0.39 -2.26 -0.68
CA VAL A 259 0.71 -1.00 -1.34
C VAL A 259 0.29 -0.99 -2.80
N ASP A 260 -0.30 0.12 -3.21
CA ASP A 260 -0.52 0.47 -4.60
C ASP A 260 0.71 1.12 -5.24
N TRP A 261 0.69 1.26 -6.57
CA TRP A 261 1.80 1.85 -7.31
C TRP A 261 1.55 3.34 -7.56
N SER A 262 1.64 3.83 -8.79
CA SER A 262 1.33 5.24 -9.02
C SER A 262 -0.11 5.55 -8.66
N HIS A 263 -0.32 6.67 -7.97
CA HIS A 263 -1.60 7.06 -7.43
C HIS A 263 -1.91 8.51 -7.86
N ALA A 264 -3.00 8.74 -8.59
CA ALA A 264 -3.21 9.94 -9.41
C ALA A 264 -3.11 11.24 -8.59
N ASN A 265 -3.62 11.25 -7.36
CA ASN A 265 -3.63 12.42 -6.48
C ASN A 265 -2.44 12.47 -5.51
N ASP A 266 -1.42 11.61 -5.67
CA ASP A 266 -0.22 11.59 -4.83
C ASP A 266 0.94 12.41 -5.37
N SER A 267 0.76 13.12 -6.49
CA SER A 267 1.69 14.13 -6.95
C SER A 267 1.19 15.56 -6.68
N ALA A 268 2.07 16.53 -6.82
CA ALA A 268 1.72 17.93 -6.85
C ALA A 268 0.62 18.18 -7.89
N TRP A 269 -0.32 19.03 -7.52
CA TRP A 269 -1.45 19.39 -8.36
C TRP A 269 -1.01 20.00 -9.71
N ASP A 270 0.22 20.54 -9.80
CA ASP A 270 0.78 21.15 -11.01
C ASP A 270 1.14 20.11 -12.07
N ASN A 271 1.19 18.83 -11.69
CA ASN A 271 1.30 17.71 -12.62
C ASN A 271 -0.05 17.33 -13.27
N GLU A 272 -1.14 17.97 -12.85
CA GLU A 272 -2.48 17.87 -13.45
C GLU A 272 -2.99 16.43 -13.65
N ARG A 273 -2.62 15.53 -12.75
CA ARG A 273 -2.90 14.10 -12.90
C ARG A 273 -4.37 13.78 -12.59
N THR A 274 -5.00 13.05 -13.51
CA THR A 274 -6.36 12.51 -13.35
C THR A 274 -6.40 10.99 -13.29
N HIS A 275 -5.27 10.33 -13.55
CA HIS A 275 -5.11 8.88 -13.54
C HIS A 275 -3.69 8.47 -13.10
N PRO A 276 -3.50 7.21 -12.66
CA PRO A 276 -2.19 6.62 -12.39
C PRO A 276 -1.21 6.77 -13.56
N ALA A 277 0.08 6.87 -13.29
CA ALA A 277 1.14 6.86 -14.30
C ALA A 277 1.39 5.44 -14.87
N VAL A 278 0.40 4.86 -15.54
CA VAL A 278 0.41 3.48 -16.08
C VAL A 278 1.68 3.13 -16.83
N GLU A 279 2.16 4.01 -17.71
CA GLU A 279 3.35 3.68 -18.53
C GLU A 279 4.65 3.73 -17.73
N ALA A 280 4.76 4.62 -16.75
CA ALA A 280 5.91 4.63 -15.84
C ALA A 280 5.90 3.38 -14.94
N ASP A 281 4.71 2.98 -14.47
CA ASP A 281 4.53 1.75 -13.70
C ASP A 281 4.86 0.51 -14.54
N ARG A 282 4.51 0.43 -15.83
CA ARG A 282 4.89 -0.72 -16.67
C ARG A 282 6.40 -0.94 -16.72
N VAL A 283 7.19 0.13 -16.83
CA VAL A 283 8.66 0.05 -16.83
C VAL A 283 9.17 -0.51 -15.51
N ARG A 284 8.62 -0.06 -14.39
CA ARG A 284 8.97 -0.57 -13.05
C ARG A 284 8.50 -2.00 -12.83
N PHE A 285 7.36 -2.38 -13.40
CA PHE A 285 6.84 -3.73 -13.29
C PHE A 285 7.69 -4.73 -14.07
N ASP A 286 8.21 -4.35 -15.23
CA ASP A 286 9.13 -5.22 -15.96
C ASP A 286 10.44 -5.43 -15.20
N GLN A 287 10.98 -4.40 -14.54
CA GLN A 287 12.12 -4.58 -13.64
C GLN A 287 11.77 -5.50 -12.47
N TRP A 288 10.63 -5.25 -11.82
CA TRP A 288 10.16 -5.98 -10.65
C TRP A 288 9.97 -7.47 -10.94
N ARG A 289 9.18 -7.82 -11.97
CA ARG A 289 8.85 -9.21 -12.32
C ARG A 289 10.05 -10.03 -12.74
N ASN A 290 11.08 -9.38 -13.32
CA ASN A 290 12.31 -10.04 -13.76
C ASN A 290 13.39 -10.07 -12.66
N GLY A 291 13.09 -9.61 -11.43
CA GLY A 291 14.05 -9.60 -10.33
C GLY A 291 15.10 -8.49 -10.40
N HIS A 292 14.94 -7.50 -11.27
CA HIS A 292 15.87 -6.39 -11.50
C HIS A 292 15.59 -5.20 -10.57
N PHE A 293 15.50 -5.45 -9.26
CA PHE A 293 15.18 -4.45 -8.25
C PHE A 293 16.29 -4.25 -7.20
N ASP A 294 17.43 -4.92 -7.36
CA ASP A 294 18.59 -4.85 -6.47
C ASP A 294 19.22 -3.45 -6.35
N SER A 295 19.05 -2.64 -7.40
CA SER A 295 19.55 -1.26 -7.50
C SER A 295 18.47 -0.21 -7.22
N TRP A 296 17.27 -0.59 -6.79
CA TRP A 296 16.18 0.38 -6.55
C TRP A 296 16.46 1.38 -5.43
N GLY A 297 17.33 1.03 -4.48
CA GLY A 297 17.79 1.99 -3.47
C GLY A 297 18.62 3.15 -4.04
N GLU A 298 19.26 2.97 -5.20
CA GLU A 298 20.17 3.95 -5.81
C GLU A 298 19.60 4.57 -7.09
N SER A 299 18.77 3.82 -7.83
CA SER A 299 18.25 4.19 -9.15
C SER A 299 17.00 5.06 -9.13
N TRP A 300 16.51 5.44 -7.93
CA TRP A 300 15.30 6.24 -7.77
C TRP A 300 15.61 7.59 -7.14
N SER A 301 14.93 8.62 -7.65
CA SER A 301 14.91 9.96 -7.06
C SER A 301 13.51 10.31 -6.58
N PHE A 302 13.42 11.24 -5.63
CA PHE A 302 12.14 11.82 -5.27
C PHE A 302 11.52 12.53 -6.47
N GLU A 303 12.32 13.22 -7.30
CA GLU A 303 11.90 13.86 -8.55
C GLU A 303 11.12 12.92 -9.47
N GLU A 304 11.64 11.70 -9.65
CA GLU A 304 10.98 10.70 -10.46
C GLU A 304 9.69 10.18 -9.81
N MET A 305 9.71 9.93 -8.49
CA MET A 305 8.49 9.54 -7.75
C MET A 305 7.40 10.60 -7.88
N GLU A 306 7.75 11.88 -7.76
CA GLU A 306 6.82 12.99 -7.88
C GLU A 306 6.27 13.14 -9.29
N GLN A 307 7.16 13.08 -10.29
CA GLN A 307 6.79 13.17 -11.69
C GLN A 307 5.75 12.11 -12.05
N HIS A 308 5.87 10.90 -11.51
CA HIS A 308 5.01 9.76 -11.83
C HIS A 308 3.99 9.40 -10.75
N ALA A 309 3.85 10.22 -9.70
CA ALA A 309 2.99 9.96 -8.54
C ALA A 309 3.22 8.58 -7.89
N GLN A 310 4.47 8.13 -7.88
CA GLN A 310 4.96 6.82 -7.46
C GLN A 310 5.45 6.80 -6.00
N TRP A 311 4.88 7.65 -5.14
CA TRP A 311 5.33 7.80 -3.75
C TRP A 311 5.17 6.55 -2.91
N GLU A 312 4.10 5.80 -3.16
CA GLU A 312 3.78 4.56 -2.46
C GLU A 312 4.84 3.47 -2.70
N LEU A 313 5.55 3.54 -3.82
CA LEU A 313 6.60 2.59 -4.16
C LEU A 313 7.80 2.64 -3.19
N LEU A 314 7.92 3.66 -2.32
CA LEU A 314 8.83 3.60 -1.18
C LEU A 314 8.60 2.36 -0.30
N VAL A 315 7.34 1.93 -0.12
CA VAL A 315 7.02 0.69 0.62
C VAL A 315 7.47 -0.55 -0.16
N THR A 316 7.26 -0.55 -1.49
CA THR A 316 7.74 -1.63 -2.36
C THR A 316 9.27 -1.72 -2.36
N ILE A 317 9.99 -0.59 -2.28
CA ILE A 317 11.45 -0.55 -2.16
C ILE A 317 11.93 -1.20 -0.86
N VAL A 318 11.19 -1.06 0.25
CA VAL A 318 11.48 -1.81 1.49
C VAL A 318 11.38 -3.32 1.22
N LEU A 319 10.32 -3.79 0.56
CA LEU A 319 10.22 -5.22 0.21
C LEU A 319 11.33 -5.65 -0.76
N ALA A 320 11.68 -4.83 -1.74
CA ALA A 320 12.77 -5.07 -2.69
C ALA A 320 14.08 -5.36 -1.94
N GLY A 321 14.43 -4.49 -0.98
CA GLY A 321 15.61 -4.67 -0.14
C GLY A 321 15.59 -5.97 0.65
N ALA A 322 14.44 -6.33 1.22
CA ALA A 322 14.28 -7.60 1.94
C ALA A 322 14.48 -8.82 1.03
N MET A 323 13.88 -8.80 -0.16
CA MET A 323 13.95 -9.92 -1.12
C MET A 323 15.34 -10.05 -1.75
N THR A 324 16.02 -8.93 -2.02
CA THR A 324 17.43 -8.92 -2.44
C THR A 324 18.34 -9.52 -1.37
N GLU A 325 18.14 -9.17 -0.09
CA GLU A 325 18.96 -9.68 1.01
C GLU A 325 18.90 -11.21 1.14
N ILE A 326 17.70 -11.79 1.01
CA ILE A 326 17.52 -13.25 1.09
C ILE A 326 17.66 -13.95 -0.26
N LYS A 327 17.91 -13.19 -1.33
CA LYS A 327 17.99 -13.68 -2.72
C LYS A 327 16.74 -14.46 -3.13
N ALA A 328 15.56 -13.96 -2.76
CA ALA A 328 14.29 -14.55 -3.14
C ALA A 328 13.94 -14.16 -4.58
N PRO A 329 13.82 -15.12 -5.52
CA PRO A 329 13.32 -14.84 -6.85
C PRO A 329 11.81 -14.61 -6.83
N VAL A 330 11.34 -13.86 -7.84
CA VAL A 330 9.90 -13.70 -8.11
C VAL A 330 9.36 -15.04 -8.64
N LYS A 331 8.37 -15.60 -7.95
CA LYS A 331 7.63 -16.81 -8.37
C LYS A 331 6.45 -16.45 -9.27
N TYR A 332 5.76 -15.36 -8.95
CA TYR A 332 4.61 -14.87 -9.70
C TYR A 332 4.52 -13.34 -9.57
N ALA A 333 4.13 -12.66 -10.64
CA ALA A 333 3.87 -11.24 -10.63
C ALA A 333 2.75 -10.89 -11.62
N ASP A 334 1.81 -10.06 -11.19
CA ASP A 334 0.69 -9.56 -11.97
C ASP A 334 0.58 -8.04 -11.83
N PHE A 335 0.35 -7.37 -12.96
CA PHE A 335 0.12 -5.93 -13.02
C PHE A 335 -1.26 -5.66 -13.60
N CYS A 336 -2.11 -5.03 -12.79
CA CYS A 336 -3.45 -4.62 -13.16
C CYS A 336 -3.47 -3.08 -13.25
N PRO A 337 -3.22 -2.51 -14.44
CA PRO A 337 -3.31 -1.07 -14.62
C PRO A 337 -4.76 -0.62 -14.58
N THR A 338 -5.02 0.53 -13.97
CA THR A 338 -6.32 1.17 -13.98
C THR A 338 -6.22 2.59 -14.53
N TRP A 339 -7.28 3.03 -15.20
CA TRP A 339 -7.38 4.40 -15.72
C TRP A 339 -8.51 5.19 -15.06
N VAL A 340 -9.37 4.51 -14.30
CA VAL A 340 -10.54 5.09 -13.63
C VAL A 340 -10.54 4.85 -12.12
N CYS A 341 -9.72 3.93 -11.62
CA CYS A 341 -9.38 3.88 -10.19
C CYS A 341 -8.21 4.83 -9.96
N ASN A 342 -7.94 5.14 -8.70
CA ASN A 342 -6.98 6.18 -8.38
C ASN A 342 -5.53 5.70 -8.49
N ASP A 343 -5.32 4.40 -8.65
CA ASP A 343 -4.07 3.66 -8.45
C ASP A 343 -3.92 2.50 -9.45
N ASN A 344 -2.68 2.02 -9.60
CA ASN A 344 -2.39 0.74 -10.23
C ASN A 344 -2.06 -0.34 -9.21
N PHE A 345 -2.43 -1.59 -9.51
CA PHE A 345 -2.28 -2.71 -8.59
C PHE A 345 -1.20 -3.67 -9.04
N VAL A 346 -0.34 -4.11 -8.10
CA VAL A 346 0.66 -5.16 -8.34
C VAL A 346 0.54 -6.25 -7.29
N THR A 347 0.28 -7.48 -7.75
CA THR A 347 0.34 -8.68 -6.92
C THR A 347 1.60 -9.47 -7.23
N THR A 348 2.34 -9.87 -6.20
CA THR A 348 3.59 -10.61 -6.35
C THR A 348 3.71 -11.68 -5.29
N ILE A 349 4.25 -12.83 -5.68
CA ILE A 349 4.68 -13.89 -4.77
C ILE A 349 6.16 -14.15 -5.04
N PHE A 350 6.97 -14.14 -4.00
CA PHE A 350 8.36 -14.56 -4.04
C PHE A 350 8.49 -16.02 -3.62
N GLU A 351 9.56 -16.70 -4.03
CA GLU A 351 9.90 -17.98 -3.40
C GLU A 351 10.34 -17.77 -1.95
N ALA A 352 9.86 -18.63 -1.04
CA ALA A 352 10.32 -18.60 0.34
C ALA A 352 11.80 -18.98 0.45
N ARG A 353 12.58 -18.25 1.27
CA ARG A 353 14.03 -18.46 1.44
C ARG A 353 14.49 -18.50 2.88
#